data_AF-A0A7G8T8D2-F1
#
_entry.id   AF-A0A7G8T8D2-F1
#
_cell.length_a   1.000
_cell.length_b   1.000
_cell.length_c   1.000
_cell.angle_alpha   90.00
_cell.angle_beta   90.00
_cell.angle_gamma   90.00
#
_symmetry.space_group_name_H-M   'P 1'
#
loop_
_entity.id
_entity.type
_entity.pdbx_description
1 polymer ?
#
loop_
_entity_poly.entity_id
_entity_poly.type
_entity_poly.pdbx_seq_one_letter_code
_entity_poly.pdbx_strand_id
1 'polypeptide(L)'
;MDQNEKQLEKKLRDRIEANYRSYIQQLQSRPAPDLIEQAAEIASVKLVYDELMDCCNPGDAEYLLRFENPLRLVSDQWLAEQNVSHSDELGHVLWSITDKGLGEGEYAMLDAVQDGPETAGLDQGVQLC
;
A
#
# COMPACT_ATOMS: atom_id res chain seq x y z
N MET A 1 -24.41 25.56 -3.99
CA MET A 1 -23.65 25.34 -5.23
C MET A 1 -24.43 25.91 -6.39
N ASP A 2 -23.85 26.88 -7.08
CA ASP A 2 -24.46 27.49 -8.26
C ASP A 2 -24.48 26.50 -9.45
N GLN A 3 -25.19 26.86 -10.52
CA GLN A 3 -25.36 25.98 -11.68
C GLN A 3 -24.07 25.78 -12.50
N ASN A 4 -23.12 26.71 -12.43
CA ASN A 4 -21.82 26.62 -13.09
C ASN A 4 -20.89 25.66 -12.36
N GLU A 5 -20.83 25.76 -11.03
CA GLU A 5 -20.08 24.87 -10.15
C GLU A 5 -20.48 23.40 -10.36
N LYS A 6 -21.80 23.12 -10.45
CA LYS A 6 -22.32 21.77 -10.74
C LYS A 6 -21.89 21.25 -12.12
N GLN A 7 -21.81 22.14 -13.10
CA GLN A 7 -21.37 21.76 -14.44
C GLN A 7 -19.87 21.46 -14.49
N LEU A 8 -19.05 22.26 -13.78
CA LEU A 8 -17.62 22.04 -13.65
C LEU A 8 -17.33 20.71 -12.93
N GLU A 9 -17.99 20.46 -11.81
CA GLU A 9 -17.86 19.21 -11.06
C GLU A 9 -18.22 18.00 -11.95
N LYS A 10 -19.37 18.04 -12.61
CA LYS A 10 -19.79 16.97 -13.52
C LYS A 10 -18.77 16.75 -14.64
N LYS A 11 -18.30 17.82 -15.28
CA LYS A 11 -17.34 17.74 -16.39
C LYS A 11 -16.00 17.15 -15.93
N LEU A 12 -15.56 17.48 -14.70
CA LEU A 12 -14.35 16.87 -14.15
C LEU A 12 -14.57 15.38 -13.89
N ARG A 13 -15.68 14.99 -13.24
CA ARG A 13 -16.02 13.59 -12.97
C ARG A 13 -16.03 12.75 -14.25
N ASP A 14 -16.68 13.25 -15.31
CA ASP A 14 -16.72 12.58 -16.61
C ASP A 14 -15.30 12.38 -17.19
N ARG A 15 -14.41 13.36 -17.01
CA ARG A 15 -13.02 13.27 -17.47
C ARG A 15 -12.18 12.31 -16.63
N ILE A 16 -12.31 12.37 -15.30
CA ILE A 16 -11.65 11.45 -14.37
C ILE A 16 -12.06 10.01 -14.66
N GLU A 17 -13.35 9.76 -14.91
CA GLU A 17 -13.84 8.43 -15.29
C GLU A 17 -13.22 7.97 -16.62
N ALA A 18 -13.16 8.84 -17.63
CA ALA A 18 -12.53 8.51 -18.91
C ALA A 18 -11.02 8.23 -18.77
N ASN A 19 -10.31 9.01 -17.96
CA ASN A 19 -8.89 8.78 -17.67
C ASN A 19 -8.69 7.45 -16.94
N TYR A 20 -9.52 7.15 -15.94
CA TYR A 20 -9.43 5.91 -15.16
C TYR A 20 -9.72 4.67 -16.02
N ARG A 21 -10.77 4.71 -16.85
CA ARG A 21 -11.06 3.61 -17.80
C ARG A 21 -9.88 3.34 -18.73
N SER A 22 -9.26 4.39 -19.25
CA SER A 22 -8.07 4.28 -20.10
C SER A 22 -6.88 3.67 -19.34
N TYR A 23 -6.69 4.06 -18.08
CA TYR A 23 -5.65 3.50 -17.22
C TYR A 23 -5.88 2.00 -16.95
N ILE A 24 -7.10 1.59 -16.60
CA ILE A 24 -7.44 0.18 -16.39
C ILE A 24 -7.18 -0.67 -17.64
N GLN A 25 -7.54 -0.17 -18.83
CA GLN A 25 -7.23 -0.85 -20.09
C GLN A 25 -5.72 -1.04 -20.30
N GLN A 26 -4.91 -0.04 -19.93
CA GLN A 26 -3.45 -0.16 -19.98
C GLN A 26 -2.95 -1.23 -18.99
N LEU A 27 -3.44 -1.24 -17.75
CA LEU A 27 -3.06 -2.25 -16.75
C LEU A 27 -3.41 -3.67 -17.21
N GLN A 28 -4.59 -3.87 -17.81
CA GLN A 28 -5.04 -5.17 -18.31
C GLN A 28 -4.16 -5.73 -19.44
N SER A 29 -3.42 -4.86 -20.14
CA SER A 29 -2.49 -5.26 -21.21
C SER A 29 -1.08 -5.60 -20.71
N ARG A 30 -0.77 -5.35 -19.43
CA ARG A 30 0.57 -5.54 -18.84
C ARG A 30 0.73 -6.92 -18.23
N PRO A 31 1.95 -7.50 -18.28
CA PRO A 31 2.24 -8.75 -17.59
C PRO A 31 2.31 -8.54 -16.07
N ALA A 32 2.08 -9.61 -15.30
CA ALA A 32 2.00 -9.53 -13.84
C ALA A 32 3.26 -8.94 -13.15
N PRO A 33 4.51 -9.24 -13.58
CA PRO A 33 5.70 -8.62 -12.98
C PRO A 33 5.69 -7.09 -13.09
N ASP A 34 5.31 -6.54 -14.24
CA ASP A 34 5.26 -5.10 -14.46
C ASP A 34 4.21 -4.43 -13.56
N LEU A 35 3.09 -5.13 -13.29
CA LEU A 35 2.06 -4.64 -12.36
C LEU A 35 2.56 -4.60 -10.91
N ILE A 36 3.40 -5.56 -10.50
CA ILE A 36 4.00 -5.58 -9.16
C ILE A 36 4.94 -4.39 -8.97
N GLU A 37 5.80 -4.12 -9.96
CA GLU A 37 6.71 -2.96 -9.93
C GLU A 37 5.93 -1.63 -9.89
N GLN A 38 4.68 -1.62 -10.35
CA GLN A 38 3.81 -0.44 -10.39
C GLN A 38 2.80 -0.39 -9.25
N ALA A 39 2.90 -1.26 -8.24
CA ALA A 39 1.89 -1.37 -7.18
C ALA A 39 1.62 -0.03 -6.47
N ALA A 40 2.65 0.77 -6.20
CA ALA A 40 2.51 2.09 -5.56
C ALA A 40 1.77 3.10 -6.45
N GLU A 41 2.05 3.09 -7.76
CA GLU A 41 1.32 3.91 -8.74
C GLU A 41 -0.15 3.48 -8.82
N ILE A 42 -0.41 2.17 -8.94
CA ILE A 42 -1.75 1.61 -9.05
C ILE A 42 -2.59 1.97 -7.81
N ALA A 43 -2.01 1.83 -6.62
CA ALA A 43 -2.66 2.22 -5.36
C ALA A 43 -2.97 3.72 -5.32
N SER A 44 -2.02 4.56 -5.76
CA SER A 44 -2.18 6.01 -5.81
C SER A 44 -3.31 6.42 -6.77
N VAL A 45 -3.33 5.88 -7.99
CA VAL A 45 -4.37 6.19 -8.98
C VAL A 45 -5.74 5.73 -8.50
N LYS A 46 -5.83 4.56 -7.83
CA LYS A 46 -7.10 4.08 -7.28
C LYS A 46 -7.62 5.00 -6.17
N LEU A 47 -6.77 5.37 -5.23
CA LEU A 47 -7.13 6.25 -4.12
C LEU A 47 -7.58 7.61 -4.65
N VAL A 48 -6.78 8.24 -5.51
CA VAL A 48 -7.10 9.56 -6.08
C VAL A 48 -8.38 9.52 -6.91
N TYR A 49 -8.61 8.44 -7.66
CA TYR A 49 -9.88 8.27 -8.38
C TYR A 49 -11.06 8.27 -7.41
N ASP A 50 -11.02 7.47 -6.34
CA ASP A 50 -12.11 7.38 -5.37
C ASP A 50 -12.36 8.73 -4.68
N GLU A 51 -11.30 9.39 -4.21
CA GLU A 51 -11.39 10.67 -3.51
C GLU A 51 -11.94 11.78 -4.42
N LEU A 52 -11.45 11.90 -5.66
CA LEU A 52 -11.97 12.89 -6.62
C LEU A 52 -13.41 12.57 -7.05
N MET A 53 -13.80 11.30 -6.99
CA MET A 53 -15.18 10.86 -7.25
C MET A 53 -16.10 10.97 -6.03
N ASP A 54 -15.59 11.24 -4.83
CA ASP A 54 -16.45 11.50 -3.67
C ASP A 54 -16.51 13.01 -3.38
N CYS A 55 -15.36 13.67 -3.32
CA CYS A 55 -15.20 15.01 -2.76
C CYS A 55 -14.42 15.95 -3.69
N CYS A 56 -14.98 16.36 -4.84
CA CYS A 56 -14.39 17.43 -5.64
C CYS A 56 -15.04 18.79 -5.33
N ASN A 57 -14.24 19.77 -4.91
CA ASN A 57 -14.73 21.14 -4.80
C ASN A 57 -14.77 21.84 -6.18
N PRO A 58 -15.69 22.79 -6.39
CA PRO A 58 -15.82 23.45 -7.70
C PRO A 58 -14.61 24.28 -8.13
N GLY A 59 -13.83 24.83 -7.18
CA GLY A 59 -12.65 25.65 -7.47
C GLY A 59 -11.52 24.83 -8.08
N ASP A 60 -11.27 23.64 -7.54
CA ASP A 60 -10.28 22.70 -8.05
C ASP A 60 -10.72 22.14 -9.41
N ALA A 61 -12.03 21.95 -9.63
CA ALA A 61 -12.56 21.45 -10.89
C ALA A 61 -12.19 22.36 -12.08
N GLU A 62 -12.29 23.68 -11.93
CA GLU A 62 -11.89 24.61 -12.98
C GLU A 62 -10.40 24.48 -13.33
N TYR A 63 -9.54 24.36 -12.32
CA TYR A 63 -8.10 24.23 -12.51
C TYR A 63 -7.71 22.88 -13.14
N LEU A 64 -8.24 21.79 -12.60
CA LEU A 64 -7.94 20.42 -13.06
C LEU A 64 -8.45 20.17 -14.49
N LEU A 65 -9.54 20.81 -14.90
CA LEU A 65 -10.08 20.69 -16.26
C LEU A 65 -9.18 21.29 -17.35
N ARG A 66 -8.13 22.02 -16.99
CA ARG A 66 -7.11 22.52 -17.92
C ARG A 66 -6.19 21.41 -18.43
N PHE A 67 -6.16 20.26 -17.78
CA PHE A 67 -5.31 19.13 -18.14
C PHE A 67 -6.09 18.06 -18.92
N GLU A 68 -5.39 17.35 -19.80
CA GLU A 68 -5.95 16.21 -20.54
C GLU A 68 -6.18 15.01 -19.62
N ASN A 69 -5.27 14.81 -18.68
CA ASN A 69 -5.30 13.72 -17.70
C ASN A 69 -5.11 14.23 -16.26
N PRO A 70 -6.10 14.95 -15.70
CA PRO A 70 -6.06 15.40 -14.31
C PRO A 70 -5.90 14.25 -13.31
N LEU A 71 -6.44 13.06 -13.61
CA LEU A 71 -6.26 11.90 -12.74
C LEU A 71 -4.78 11.55 -12.57
N ARG A 72 -4.03 11.49 -13.68
CA ARG A 72 -2.59 11.21 -13.63
C ARG A 72 -1.83 12.30 -12.89
N LEU A 73 -2.13 13.57 -13.16
CA LEU A 73 -1.49 14.71 -12.51
C LEU A 73 -1.60 14.63 -10.98
N VAL A 74 -2.81 14.44 -10.47
CA VAL A 74 -3.06 14.39 -9.02
C VAL A 74 -2.45 13.13 -8.40
N SER A 75 -2.48 11.99 -9.12
CA SER A 75 -1.87 10.74 -8.66
C SER A 75 -0.36 10.81 -8.55
N ASP A 76 0.30 11.45 -9.53
CA ASP A 76 1.76 11.65 -9.49
C ASP A 76 2.15 12.59 -8.34
N GLN A 77 1.39 13.66 -8.12
CA GLN A 77 1.61 14.58 -7.00
C GLN A 77 1.38 13.89 -5.65
N TRP A 78 0.31 13.11 -5.51
CA TRP A 78 0.05 12.30 -4.32
C TRP A 78 1.21 11.36 -4.03
N LEU A 79 1.67 10.60 -5.02
CA LEU A 79 2.77 9.67 -4.86
C LEU A 79 4.07 10.38 -4.43
N ALA A 80 4.34 11.57 -4.97
CA ALA A 80 5.50 12.38 -4.57
C ALA A 80 5.39 12.85 -3.11
N GLU A 81 4.20 13.22 -2.65
CA GLU A 81 3.96 13.60 -1.25
C GLU A 81 4.04 12.42 -0.28
N GLN A 82 3.66 11.22 -0.73
CA GLN A 82 3.77 9.99 0.05
C GLN A 82 5.18 9.38 0.01
N ASN A 83 6.13 9.96 -0.73
CA ASN A 83 7.50 9.47 -0.80
C ASN A 83 8.30 9.87 0.46
N VAL A 84 7.88 9.35 1.60
CA VAL A 84 8.47 9.58 2.93
C VAL A 84 9.01 8.28 3.51
N SER A 85 9.92 8.39 4.48
CA SER A 85 10.38 7.21 5.22
C SER A 85 9.25 6.70 6.12
N HIS A 86 8.99 5.38 6.07
CA HIS A 86 8.04 4.71 6.96
C HIS A 86 8.74 3.86 8.04
N SER A 87 10.00 4.18 8.32
CA SER A 87 10.85 3.37 9.21
C SER A 87 10.34 3.38 10.65
N ASP A 88 9.84 4.53 11.12
CA ASP A 88 9.34 4.69 12.49
C ASP A 88 7.99 4.00 12.67
N GLU A 89 7.09 4.12 11.68
CA GLU A 89 5.81 3.42 11.65
C GLU A 89 6.01 1.91 11.64
N LEU A 90 6.91 1.41 10.78
CA LEU A 90 7.25 0.00 10.74
C LEU A 90 7.88 -0.46 12.07
N GLY A 91 8.75 0.35 12.67
CA GLY A 91 9.32 0.10 13.98
C GLY A 91 8.24 -0.04 15.06
N HIS A 92 7.24 0.84 15.06
CA HIS A 92 6.11 0.78 15.99
C HIS A 92 5.22 -0.44 15.77
N VAL A 93 4.98 -0.83 14.51
CA VAL A 93 4.24 -2.07 14.17
C VAL A 93 4.97 -3.28 14.72
N LEU A 94 6.28 -3.40 14.47
CA LEU A 94 7.10 -4.51 14.97
C LEU A 94 7.12 -4.55 16.50
N TRP A 95 7.34 -3.41 17.15
CA TRP A 95 7.27 -3.31 18.60
C TRP A 95 5.92 -3.79 19.13
N SER A 96 4.82 -3.34 18.52
CA SER A 96 3.46 -3.75 18.93
C SER A 96 3.23 -5.25 18.79
N ILE A 97 3.75 -5.87 17.73
CA ILE A 97 3.66 -7.33 17.54
C ILE A 97 4.39 -8.05 18.67
N THR A 98 5.62 -7.63 18.99
CA THR A 98 6.44 -8.31 20.00
C THR A 98 6.00 -8.04 21.44
N ASP A 99 5.57 -6.82 21.76
CA ASP A 99 5.22 -6.42 23.14
C ASP A 99 3.87 -7.01 23.57
N LYS A 100 2.93 -7.11 22.62
CA LYS A 100 1.56 -7.58 22.89
C LYS A 100 1.32 -9.03 22.47
N GLY A 101 2.31 -9.70 21.89
CA GLY A 101 2.16 -11.04 21.32
C GLY A 101 1.12 -11.09 20.18
N LEU A 102 1.06 -10.06 19.33
CA LEU A 102 0.04 -10.00 18.28
C LEU A 102 0.24 -11.18 17.32
N GLY A 103 -0.82 -11.94 17.11
CA GLY A 103 -0.82 -13.12 16.24
C GLY A 103 -0.53 -14.44 16.95
N GLU A 104 -0.13 -14.45 18.22
CA GLU A 104 -0.01 -15.69 19.00
C GLU A 104 -1.38 -16.38 19.14
N GLY A 105 -1.49 -17.61 18.66
CA GLY A 105 -2.75 -18.36 18.61
C GLY A 105 -3.65 -18.03 17.40
N GLU A 106 -3.36 -16.97 16.63
CA GLU A 106 -4.04 -16.64 15.38
C GLU A 106 -3.24 -17.07 14.15
N TYR A 107 -1.92 -16.92 14.19
CA TYR A 107 -0.99 -17.33 13.14
C TYR A 107 -0.23 -18.58 13.58
N ALA A 108 0.04 -19.48 12.63
CA ALA A 108 0.81 -20.68 12.90
C ALA A 108 2.23 -20.29 13.33
N MET A 109 2.60 -20.69 14.55
CA MET A 109 3.94 -20.54 15.08
C MET A 109 4.75 -21.78 14.72
N LEU A 110 6.03 -21.59 14.41
CA LEU A 110 6.96 -22.71 14.30
C LEU A 110 7.16 -23.30 15.70
N ASP A 111 7.11 -24.62 15.83
CA ASP A 111 7.55 -25.29 17.06
C ASP A 111 9.01 -24.91 17.31
N ALA A 112 9.35 -24.57 18.57
CA ALA A 112 10.71 -24.21 18.93
C ALA A 112 11.66 -25.31 18.45
N VAL A 113 12.62 -24.93 17.60
CA VAL A 113 13.65 -25.85 17.08
C VAL A 113 14.29 -26.52 18.29
N GLN A 114 14.09 -27.84 18.42
CA GLN A 114 14.80 -28.63 19.42
C GLN A 114 16.26 -28.72 18.99
N ASP A 115 17.10 -27.84 19.52
CA ASP A 115 18.54 -28.02 19.45
C ASP A 115 18.92 -29.30 20.21
N GLY A 116 19.39 -30.30 19.49
CA GLY A 116 20.11 -31.47 20.02
C GLY A 116 21.38 -31.71 19.20
N PRO A 117 22.42 -32.38 19.74
CA PRO A 117 22.38 -33.28 20.90
C PRO A 117 23.22 -32.81 22.10
N GLU A 118 22.83 -33.31 23.26
CA GLU A 118 23.60 -33.30 24.51
C GLU A 118 25.02 -33.83 24.28
N THR A 119 26.01 -33.01 24.62
CA THR A 119 27.38 -33.46 24.80
C THR A 119 27.46 -34.38 26.03
N ALA A 120 27.17 -35.67 25.86
CA ALA A 120 27.49 -36.70 26.84
C ALA A 120 29.00 -37.06 26.73
N GLY A 121 29.85 -36.17 27.25
CA GLY A 121 31.28 -36.40 27.42
C GLY A 121 31.62 -36.64 28.90
N LEU A 122 31.89 -37.90 29.22
CA LEU A 122 32.84 -38.42 30.22
C LEU A 122 32.81 -37.83 31.65
N ASP A 123 32.38 -38.65 32.63
CA ASP A 123 33.11 -38.74 33.90
C ASP A 123 32.99 -40.13 34.55
N GLN A 124 34.02 -40.48 35.31
CA GLN A 124 34.60 -41.80 35.55
C GLN A 124 33.96 -42.56 36.73
N GLY A 125 33.86 -43.88 36.59
CA GLY A 125 33.69 -44.82 37.71
C GLY A 125 34.83 -45.82 37.73
N VAL A 126 35.88 -45.54 38.50
CA VAL A 126 37.01 -46.44 38.76
C VAL A 126 36.52 -47.64 39.58
N GLN A 127 36.70 -48.86 39.09
CA GLN A 127 36.49 -50.08 39.86
C GLN A 127 37.84 -50.60 40.37
N LEU A 128 38.05 -50.50 41.69
CA LEU A 128 39.18 -51.11 42.40
C LEU A 128 39.01 -52.64 42.47
N CYS A 129 40.14 -53.34 42.30
CA CYS A 129 40.31 -54.80 42.23
C CYS A 129 39.70 -55.58 43.41
#